data_AF-A0A2S9GPP1-F1
#
_entry.id   AF-A0A2S9GPP1-F1
#
_cell.length_a   1.000
_cell.length_b   1.000
_cell.length_c   1.000
_cell.angle_alpha   90.00
_cell.angle_beta   90.00
_cell.angle_gamma   90.00
#
_symmetry.space_group_name_H-M   'P 1'
#
loop_
_entity.id
_entity.type
_entity.pdbx_description
1 polymer ?
#
loop_
_entity_poly.entity_id
_entity_poly.type
_entity_poly.pdbx_seq_one_letter_code
_entity_poly.pdbx_strand_id
1 'polypeptide(L)' 'QALRVLDTLRVDIAFIGTNALSVRHGLSTPDTEEAAVKRAMVRAANYVVVAADSSKVGREDFVSFAPITSVDTL' A
#
# COMPACT_ATOMS: atom_id res chain seq x y z
N GLN A 1 3.76 -10.31 14.47
CA GLN A 1 4.35 -9.34 15.44
C GLN A 1 4.44 -7.94 14.85
N ALA A 2 4.94 -7.78 13.62
CA ALA A 2 5.05 -6.49 12.93
C ALA A 2 3.75 -5.66 12.90
N LEU A 3 2.60 -6.30 12.64
CA LEU A 3 1.30 -5.61 12.58
C LEU A 3 0.95 -4.85 13.87
N ARG A 4 1.17 -5.47 15.05
CA ARG A 4 0.90 -4.82 16.34
C ARG A 4 1.77 -3.60 16.60
N VAL A 5 2.99 -3.59 16.05
CA VAL A 5 3.87 -2.42 16.17
C VAL A 5 3.30 -1.28 15.35
N LEU A 6 2.91 -1.54 14.09
CA LEU A 6 2.34 -0.53 13.19
C LEU A 6 1.06 0.12 13.75
N ASP A 7 0.22 -0.64 14.46
CA ASP A 7 -1.00 -0.10 15.11
C ASP A 7 -0.71 0.92 16.21
N THR A 8 0.51 0.94 16.76
CA THR A 8 0.93 1.87 17.83
C THR A 8 1.74 3.05 17.30
N LEU A 9 2.06 3.06 16.01
CA LEU A 9 2.86 4.10 15.40
C LEU A 9 1.96 5.16 14.77
N ARG A 10 2.36 6.42 14.96
CA ARG A 10 1.90 7.54 14.14
C ARG A 10 3.02 7.88 13.17
N VAL A 11 2.85 7.50 11.92
CA VAL A 11 3.85 7.72 10.88
C VAL A 11 3.49 9.01 10.13
N ASP A 12 4.45 9.93 10.00
CA ASP A 12 4.20 11.16 9.24
C ASP A 12 4.16 10.88 7.73
N ILE A 13 5.14 10.12 7.22
CA ILE A 13 5.24 9.77 5.80
C ILE A 13 5.60 8.29 5.66
N ALA A 14 4.84 7.55 4.86
CA ALA A 14 5.14 6.16 4.49
C ALA A 14 5.45 6.05 2.99
N PHE A 15 6.59 5.42 2.68
CA PHE A 15 6.96 5.03 1.33
C PHE A 15 6.60 3.57 1.11
N ILE A 16 5.70 3.29 0.16
CA ILE A 16 5.12 1.96 -0.06
C ILE A 16 5.35 1.52 -1.50
N GLY A 17 5.91 0.34 -1.70
CA GLY A 17 5.97 -0.30 -3.02
C GLY A 17 4.68 -1.07 -3.35
N THR A 18 4.43 -1.33 -4.62
CA THR A 18 3.32 -2.19 -5.08
C THR A 18 3.73 -3.02 -6.29
N ASN A 19 3.04 -4.15 -6.48
CA ASN A 19 3.25 -5.01 -7.64
C ASN A 19 2.29 -4.66 -8.78
N ALA A 20 1.16 -4.02 -8.46
CA ALA A 20 0.15 -3.61 -9.40
C ALA A 20 -0.73 -2.48 -8.83
N LEU A 21 -1.02 -1.47 -9.65
CA LEU A 21 -1.87 -0.33 -9.32
C LEU A 21 -2.95 -0.14 -10.38
N SER A 22 -4.22 -0.20 -9.99
CA SER A 22 -5.35 0.18 -10.84
C SER A 22 -6.33 1.11 -10.10
N VAL A 23 -7.11 1.90 -10.84
CA VAL A 23 -8.12 2.80 -10.24
C VAL A 23 -9.18 2.00 -9.48
N ARG A 24 -9.59 0.84 -10.03
CA ARG A 24 -10.66 0.02 -9.48
C ARG A 24 -10.20 -0.84 -8.30
N HIS A 25 -9.04 -1.47 -8.42
CA HIS A 25 -8.53 -2.42 -7.44
C HIS A 25 -7.58 -1.80 -6.43
N GLY A 26 -7.06 -0.61 -6.72
CA GLY A 26 -6.06 0.06 -5.88
C GLY A 26 -4.69 -0.59 -6.01
N LEU A 27 -3.92 -0.52 -4.93
CA LEU A 27 -2.61 -1.14 -4.81
C LEU A 27 -2.76 -2.60 -4.43
N SER A 28 -2.05 -3.47 -5.13
CA SER A 28 -2.14 -4.92 -4.93
C SER A 28 -0.78 -5.60 -4.96
N THR A 29 -0.75 -6.80 -4.39
CA THR A 29 0.41 -7.69 -4.30
C THR A 29 -0.08 -9.15 -4.39
N PRO A 30 0.75 -10.13 -4.84
CA PRO A 30 0.34 -11.53 -4.85
C PRO A 30 0.23 -12.17 -3.46
N ASP A 31 0.90 -11.61 -2.44
CA ASP A 31 1.01 -12.23 -1.11
C ASP A 31 0.10 -11.57 -0.06
N THR A 32 -0.71 -12.40 0.63
CA THR A 32 -1.69 -11.91 1.62
C THR A 32 -1.06 -11.38 2.92
N GLU A 33 0.10 -11.91 3.33
CA GLU A 33 0.81 -11.42 4.51
C GLU A 33 1.47 -10.07 4.21
N GLU A 34 2.08 -9.93 3.02
CA GLU A 34 2.61 -8.66 2.53
C GLU A 34 1.50 -7.60 2.45
N ALA A 35 0.34 -7.97 1.90
CA ALA A 35 -0.83 -7.09 1.84
C ALA A 35 -1.29 -6.65 3.23
N ALA A 36 -1.27 -7.52 4.22
CA ALA A 36 -1.66 -7.18 5.59
C ALA A 36 -0.70 -6.14 6.19
N VAL A 37 0.61 -6.32 6.02
CA VAL A 37 1.64 -5.38 6.52
C VAL A 37 1.50 -4.03 5.82
N LYS A 38 1.43 -4.01 4.49
CA LYS A 38 1.28 -2.76 3.73
C LYS A 38 0.00 -2.02 4.08
N ARG A 39 -1.11 -2.72 4.29
CA ARG A 39 -2.38 -2.12 4.74
C ARG A 39 -2.24 -1.45 6.11
N ALA A 40 -1.52 -2.07 7.05
CA ALA A 40 -1.26 -1.46 8.36
C ALA A 40 -0.35 -0.24 8.24
N MET A 41 0.68 -0.28 7.38
CA MET A 41 1.55 0.88 7.12
C MET A 41 0.78 2.05 6.53
N VAL A 42 -0.09 1.81 5.54
CA VAL A 42 -0.95 2.84 4.92
C VAL A 42 -1.88 3.45 5.97
N ARG A 43 -2.47 2.65 6.85
CA ARG A 43 -3.37 3.15 7.92
C ARG A 43 -2.67 3.98 8.97
N ALA A 44 -1.40 3.67 9.28
CA ALA A 44 -0.62 4.37 10.29
C ALA A 44 -0.04 5.71 9.80
N ALA A 45 -0.08 5.96 8.49
CA ALA A 45 0.56 7.11 7.85
C ALA A 45 -0.38 8.31 7.67
N ASN A 46 0.11 9.52 7.94
CA ASN A 46 -0.56 10.76 7.60
C ASN A 46 -0.40 11.12 6.11
N TYR A 47 0.68 10.65 5.47
CA TYR A 47 0.98 10.90 4.06
C TYR A 47 1.59 9.64 3.42
N VAL A 48 1.05 9.19 2.31
CA VAL A 48 1.44 7.96 1.62
C VAL A 48 2.05 8.28 0.26
N VAL A 49 3.33 7.96 0.12
CA VAL A 49 4.06 7.99 -1.15
C VAL A 49 4.16 6.56 -1.68
N VAL A 50 3.72 6.34 -2.90
CA VAL A 50 3.84 5.06 -3.59
C VAL A 50 5.03 5.12 -4.52
N ALA A 51 5.96 4.18 -4.38
CA ALA A 51 7.06 4.03 -5.33
C ALA A 51 6.71 2.91 -6.31
N ALA A 52 6.44 3.27 -7.57
CA ALA A 52 6.13 2.32 -8.63
C ALA A 52 6.70 2.78 -9.98
N ASP A 53 7.17 1.84 -10.80
CA ASP A 53 7.47 2.11 -12.20
C ASP A 53 6.19 2.05 -13.07
N SER A 54 6.28 2.55 -14.29
CA SER A 54 5.15 2.61 -15.22
C SER A 54 4.59 1.23 -15.60
N SER A 55 5.37 0.15 -15.45
CA SER A 55 4.91 -1.21 -15.75
C SER A 55 3.86 -1.72 -14.75
N LYS A 56 3.71 -1.07 -13.59
CA LYS A 56 2.74 -1.44 -12.54
C LYS A 56 1.34 -0.85 -12.76
N VAL A 57 1.23 0.20 -13.58
CA VAL A 57 -0.02 0.95 -13.77
C VAL A 57 -0.99 0.17 -14.68
N GLY A 58 -2.27 0.17 -14.29
CA GLY A 58 -3.35 -0.52 -15.01
C GLY A 58 -3.38 -2.03 -14.80
N ARG A 59 -2.59 -2.54 -13.86
CA ARG A 59 -2.54 -3.96 -13.50
C ARG A 59 -3.22 -4.21 -12.17
N GLU A 60 -3.61 -5.46 -11.93
CA GLU A 60 -4.20 -5.94 -10.68
C GLU A 60 -3.48 -7.23 -10.29
N ASP A 61 -3.13 -7.37 -9.02
CA ASP A 61 -2.63 -8.61 -8.43
C ASP A 61 -3.66 -9.21 -7.46
N PHE A 62 -3.36 -10.39 -6.94
CA PHE A 62 -4.31 -11.25 -6.22
C PHE A 62 -5.03 -10.56 -5.04
N VAL A 63 -4.33 -9.73 -4.26
CA VAL A 63 -4.89 -9.07 -3.09
C VAL A 63 -4.63 -7.57 -3.09
N SER A 64 -5.70 -6.79 -3.07
CA SER A 64 -5.67 -5.34 -2.83
C SER A 64 -5.39 -5.03 -1.37
N PHE A 65 -4.38 -4.20 -1.11
CA PHE A 65 -4.03 -3.73 0.23
C PHE A 65 -4.45 -2.29 0.54
N ALA A 66 -4.66 -1.45 -0.47
CA ALA A 66 -5.07 -0.07 -0.28
C ALA A 66 -5.79 0.48 -1.52
N PRO A 67 -6.87 1.30 -1.38
CA PRO A 67 -7.47 1.98 -2.51
C PRO A 67 -6.54 3.07 -3.07
N ILE A 68 -6.68 3.43 -4.34
CA ILE A 68 -5.87 4.52 -4.93
C ILE A 68 -6.09 5.87 -4.23
N THR A 69 -7.25 6.05 -3.60
CA THR A 69 -7.60 7.27 -2.85
C THR A 69 -6.84 7.44 -1.53
N SER A 70 -6.08 6.43 -1.09
CA SER A 70 -5.20 6.55 0.07
C SER A 70 -3.75 6.89 -0.32
N VAL A 71 -3.51 7.28 -1.57
CA VAL A 71 -2.19 7.66 -2.08
C VAL A 71 -2.16 9.16 -2.26
N ASP A 72 -1.18 9.82 -1.65
CA ASP A 72 -0.99 11.25 -1.78
C ASP A 72 0.02 11.60 -2.88
N THR A 73 0.97 10.72 -3.17
CA THR A 73 1.97 10.87 -4.26
C THR A 73 2.35 9.51 -4.85
N LEU A 74 2.60 9.46 -6.17
CA LEU A 74 3.05 8.28 -6.93
C LEU A 74 4.38 8.56 -7.65
#